data_AF-A0A6P0T8T3-F1
#
_entry.id   AF-A0A6P0T8T3-F1
#
_cell.length_a   1.000
_cell.length_b   1.000
_cell.length_c   1.000
_cell.angle_alpha   90.00
_cell.angle_beta   90.00
_cell.angle_gamma   90.00
#
_symmetry.space_group_name_H-M   'P 1'
#
loop_
_entity.id
_entity.type
_entity.pdbx_description
1 polymer ?
#
loop_
_entity_poly.entity_id
_entity_poly.type
_entity_poly.pdbx_seq_one_letter_code
_entity_poly.pdbx_strand_id
1 'polypeptide(L)'
;MTTTTVAPYGSWKSPITSDLIVAGSLRLGEMRLDSGADTGSLYWLEGRPTEGGRNVLIRRSPDGPTTDLTPQGFNVRTRVHEYGGGAYIVHDGAVYFSN
;
A
#
# COMPACT_ATOMS: atom_id res chain seq x y z
N MET A 1 -0.28 37.59 10.44
CA MET A 1 -1.12 37.81 9.25
C MET A 1 -0.24 37.54 8.03
N THR A 2 -0.46 36.44 7.30
CA THR A 2 0.25 36.21 6.02
C THR A 2 -0.37 37.09 4.94
N THR A 3 0.44 37.93 4.31
CA THR A 3 0.01 38.81 3.22
C THR A 3 -0.18 37.99 1.94
N THR A 4 -1.37 38.07 1.34
CA THR A 4 -1.67 37.39 0.07
C THR A 4 -0.94 38.09 -1.08
N THR A 5 -0.22 37.33 -1.91
CA THR A 5 0.49 37.86 -3.08
C THR A 5 -0.25 37.48 -4.37
N VAL A 6 -0.52 38.44 -5.25
CA VAL A 6 -1.13 38.20 -6.57
C VAL A 6 -0.04 37.80 -7.56
N ALA A 7 -0.26 36.71 -8.32
CA ALA A 7 0.62 36.30 -9.41
C ALA A 7 -0.16 35.62 -10.56
N PRO A 8 0.39 35.55 -11.80
CA PRO A 8 -0.24 34.86 -12.93
C PRO A 8 -0.59 33.41 -12.64
N TYR A 9 -1.64 32.89 -13.29
CA TYR A 9 -2.01 31.48 -13.19
C TYR A 9 -0.82 30.56 -13.54
N GLY A 10 -0.61 29.53 -12.72
CA GLY A 10 0.51 28.59 -12.85
C GLY A 10 1.84 29.04 -12.22
N SER A 11 1.93 30.25 -11.67
CA SER A 11 3.17 30.78 -11.07
C SER A 11 3.13 30.93 -9.54
N TRP A 12 2.04 30.50 -8.90
CA TRP A 12 1.97 30.50 -7.44
C TRP A 12 3.01 29.57 -6.86
N LYS A 13 3.79 30.06 -5.89
CA LYS A 13 4.73 29.21 -5.14
C LYS A 13 3.92 28.16 -4.37
N SER A 14 4.05 26.92 -4.80
CA SER A 14 3.43 25.76 -4.16
C SER A 14 4.38 25.14 -3.13
N PRO A 15 3.92 24.84 -1.91
CA PRO A 15 4.68 24.00 -0.99
C PRO A 15 4.70 22.52 -1.41
N ILE A 16 3.83 22.11 -2.35
CA ILE A 16 3.81 20.75 -2.93
C ILE A 16 4.83 20.72 -4.07
N THR A 17 5.98 20.09 -3.82
CA THR A 17 7.06 19.92 -4.79
C THR A 17 6.89 18.64 -5.61
N SER A 18 7.61 18.53 -6.73
CA SER A 18 7.67 17.27 -7.48
C SER A 18 8.20 16.13 -6.62
N ASP A 19 9.17 16.39 -5.74
CA ASP A 19 9.69 15.42 -4.77
C ASP A 19 8.59 14.87 -3.85
N LEU A 20 7.68 15.73 -3.37
CA LEU A 20 6.55 15.29 -2.54
C LEU A 20 5.56 14.40 -3.31
N ILE A 21 5.43 14.59 -4.62
CA ILE A 21 4.58 13.75 -5.47
C ILE A 21 5.23 12.38 -5.70
N VAL A 22 6.56 12.36 -5.93
CA VAL A 22 7.29 11.11 -6.22
C VAL A 22 7.76 10.37 -4.98
N ALA A 23 7.81 11.02 -3.81
CA ALA A 23 8.10 10.40 -2.51
C ALA A 23 7.17 9.22 -2.21
N GLY A 24 6.04 9.15 -2.93
CA GLY A 24 5.23 7.96 -3.03
C GLY A 24 4.18 7.94 -1.93
N SER A 25 2.92 7.88 -2.34
CA SER A 25 1.85 7.51 -1.43
C SER A 25 1.75 5.98 -1.38
N LEU A 26 1.45 5.45 -0.19
CA LEU A 26 1.07 4.05 -0.07
C LEU A 26 -0.20 3.82 -0.88
N ARG A 27 -0.18 2.76 -1.69
CA ARG A 27 -1.37 2.29 -2.39
C ARG A 27 -1.91 1.10 -1.61
N LEU A 28 -3.10 1.25 -1.04
CA LEU A 28 -3.80 0.19 -0.33
C LEU A 28 -4.65 -0.61 -1.32
N GLY A 29 -4.57 -1.94 -1.24
CA GLY A 29 -5.32 -2.81 -2.15
C GLY A 29 -5.70 -4.14 -1.52
N GLU A 30 -6.68 -4.80 -2.13
CA GLU A 30 -7.09 -6.19 -1.87
C GLU A 30 -7.38 -6.54 -0.40
N MET A 31 -7.93 -5.61 0.40
CA MET A 31 -8.19 -5.82 1.83
C MET A 31 -9.05 -7.07 2.09
N ARG A 32 -8.64 -7.88 3.06
CA ARG A 32 -9.35 -9.07 3.55
C ARG A 32 -9.37 -9.14 5.08
N LEU A 33 -10.45 -9.67 5.61
CA LEU A 33 -10.59 -10.06 7.00
C LEU A 33 -10.47 -11.57 7.09
N ASP A 34 -9.65 -12.08 8.01
CA ASP A 34 -9.63 -13.52 8.29
C ASP A 34 -10.72 -13.86 9.32
N SER A 35 -11.56 -14.82 8.97
CA SER A 35 -12.61 -15.38 9.83
C SER A 35 -12.20 -16.69 10.52
N GLY A 36 -10.94 -17.10 10.35
CA GLY A 36 -10.38 -18.34 10.85
C GLY A 36 -9.89 -18.30 12.29
N ALA A 37 -8.95 -19.18 12.65
CA ALA A 37 -8.32 -19.24 13.99
C ALA A 37 -7.72 -17.90 14.47
N ASP A 38 -7.35 -17.02 13.53
CA ASP A 38 -6.92 -15.64 13.74
C ASP A 38 -8.06 -14.64 13.49
N THR A 39 -9.25 -14.95 14.01
CA THR A 39 -10.48 -14.19 13.79
C THR A 39 -10.26 -12.70 14.09
N GLY A 40 -10.54 -11.86 13.10
CA GLY A 40 -10.50 -10.41 13.26
C GLY A 40 -9.22 -9.74 12.75
N SER A 41 -8.22 -10.51 12.32
CA SER A 41 -7.02 -9.94 11.70
C SER A 41 -7.30 -9.43 10.28
N LEU A 42 -6.85 -8.21 10.00
CA LEU A 42 -6.94 -7.57 8.70
C LEU A 42 -5.66 -7.80 7.90
N TYR A 43 -5.82 -8.00 6.61
CA TYR A 43 -4.73 -8.18 5.66
C TYR A 43 -4.96 -7.28 4.44
N TRP A 44 -3.92 -6.64 3.92
CA TRP A 44 -4.02 -5.83 2.70
C TRP A 44 -2.66 -5.68 2.02
N LEU A 45 -2.66 -5.25 0.77
CA LEU A 45 -1.43 -4.92 0.04
C LEU A 45 -1.11 -3.44 0.18
N GLU A 46 0.16 -3.14 0.45
CA GLU A 46 0.76 -1.82 0.34
C GLU A 46 1.76 -1.77 -0.81
N GLY A 47 1.48 -0.93 -1.81
CA GLY A 47 2.46 -0.59 -2.83
C GLY A 47 3.55 0.29 -2.22
N ARG A 48 4.82 -0.09 -2.40
CA ARG A 48 6.02 0.61 -1.89
C ARG A 48 6.82 1.24 -3.05
N PRO A 49 6.55 2.51 -3.43
CA PRO A 49 7.25 3.17 -4.54
C PRO A 49 8.76 3.22 -4.34
N THR A 50 9.20 3.41 -3.09
CA THR A 50 10.62 3.48 -2.70
C THR A 50 11.32 2.12 -2.66
N GLU A 51 10.59 1.01 -2.79
CA GLU A 51 11.12 -0.36 -2.78
C GLU A 51 10.95 -1.04 -4.14
N GLY A 52 11.29 -0.32 -5.22
CA GLY A 52 11.16 -0.83 -6.59
C GLY A 52 9.71 -1.02 -7.05
N GLY A 53 8.76 -0.35 -6.39
CA GLY A 53 7.33 -0.43 -6.73
C GLY A 53 6.69 -1.77 -6.37
N ARG A 54 7.30 -2.56 -5.48
CA ARG A 54 6.74 -3.85 -5.06
C ARG A 54 5.51 -3.69 -4.18
N ASN A 55 4.64 -4.68 -4.19
CA ASN A 55 3.52 -4.80 -3.25
C ASN A 55 3.92 -5.68 -2.06
N VAL A 56 3.62 -5.20 -0.86
CA VAL A 56 3.89 -5.86 0.42
C VAL A 56 2.57 -6.25 1.05
N LEU A 57 2.43 -7.51 1.47
CA LEU A 57 1.29 -7.92 2.27
C LEU A 57 1.50 -7.50 3.72
N ILE A 58 0.51 -6.80 4.26
CA ILE A 58 0.47 -6.31 5.62
C ILE A 58 -0.58 -7.11 6.39
N ARG A 59 -0.32 -7.37 7.67
CA ARG A 59 -1.29 -7.89 8.64
C ARG A 59 -1.45 -6.93 9.80
N ARG A 60 -2.67 -6.80 10.30
CA ARG A 60 -2.98 -6.13 11.57
C ARG A 60 -3.98 -6.96 12.36
N SER A 61 -3.55 -7.50 13.49
CA SER A 61 -4.46 -8.11 14.47
C SER A 61 -5.37 -7.03 15.10
N PRO A 62 -6.56 -7.39 15.64
CA PRO A 62 -7.54 -6.43 16.13
C PRO A 62 -6.95 -5.31 17.01
N ASP A 63 -6.11 -5.71 17.96
CA ASP A 63 -5.46 -4.84 18.94
C ASP A 63 -3.94 -4.69 18.69
N GLY A 64 -3.44 -5.21 17.56
CA GLY A 64 -2.02 -5.28 17.24
C GLY A 64 -1.51 -4.13 16.36
N PRO A 65 -0.19 -3.93 16.31
CA PRO A 65 0.44 -3.09 15.29
C PRO A 65 0.32 -3.74 13.91
N THR A 66 0.56 -2.93 12.87
CA THR A 66 0.72 -3.42 11.49
C THR A 66 2.06 -4.13 11.34
N THR A 67 2.08 -5.27 10.64
CA THR A 67 3.29 -6.08 10.38
C THR A 67 3.41 -6.41 8.91
N ASP A 68 4.59 -6.18 8.33
CA ASP A 68 4.93 -6.59 6.97
C ASP A 68 5.19 -8.10 6.93
N LEU A 69 4.44 -8.84 6.10
CA LEU A 69 4.56 -10.29 5.96
C LEU A 69 5.40 -10.71 4.75
N THR A 70 5.63 -9.83 3.79
CA THR A 70 6.37 -10.14 2.55
C THR A 70 7.87 -9.91 2.73
N PRO A 71 8.72 -10.95 2.62
CA PRO A 71 10.17 -10.78 2.69
C PRO A 71 10.72 -9.87 1.57
N GLN A 72 11.91 -9.32 1.79
CA GLN A 72 12.61 -8.58 0.73
C GLN A 72 12.83 -9.45 -0.51
N GLY A 73 12.78 -8.83 -1.68
CA GLY A 73 12.92 -9.51 -2.97
C GLY A 73 11.63 -10.07 -3.55
N PHE A 74 10.54 -10.15 -2.76
CA PHE A 74 9.22 -10.55 -3.24
C PHE A 74 8.30 -9.35 -3.49
N ASN A 75 7.40 -9.52 -4.45
CA ASN A 75 6.40 -8.56 -4.89
C ASN A 75 5.05 -9.26 -5.01
N VAL A 76 4.14 -9.05 -4.06
CA VAL A 76 2.85 -9.74 -4.03
C VAL A 76 1.92 -9.20 -5.14
N ARG A 77 1.97 -9.82 -6.32
CA ARG A 77 1.20 -9.40 -7.49
C ARG A 77 0.93 -10.56 -8.44
N THR A 78 0.02 -10.31 -9.36
CA THR A 78 -0.26 -11.18 -10.50
C THR A 78 -0.22 -10.38 -11.79
N ARG A 79 -0.30 -11.07 -12.92
CA ARG A 79 -0.59 -10.49 -14.24
C ARG A 79 -1.92 -11.01 -14.78
N VAL A 80 -2.87 -11.34 -13.91
CA VAL A 80 -4.20 -11.77 -14.35
C VAL A 80 -4.79 -10.69 -15.25
N HIS A 81 -5.12 -11.06 -16.48
CA HIS A 81 -5.56 -10.14 -17.53
C HIS A 81 -4.60 -8.95 -17.77
N GLU A 82 -3.32 -9.07 -17.42
CA GLU A 82 -2.31 -7.98 -17.38
C GLU A 82 -2.61 -6.82 -16.41
N TYR A 83 -3.77 -6.82 -15.74
CA TYR A 83 -4.15 -5.82 -14.74
C TYR A 83 -3.83 -6.24 -13.31
N GLY A 84 -3.66 -7.56 -13.09
CA GLY A 84 -3.46 -8.14 -11.76
C GLY A 84 -4.77 -8.55 -11.11
N GLY A 85 -4.77 -8.66 -9.78
CA GLY A 85 -5.91 -9.11 -9.00
C GLY A 85 -5.69 -10.49 -8.37
N GLY A 86 -6.23 -10.66 -7.17
CA GLY A 86 -6.21 -11.93 -6.44
C GLY A 86 -4.78 -12.38 -6.11
N ALA A 87 -3.91 -11.44 -5.76
CA ALA A 87 -2.48 -11.70 -5.60
C ALA A 87 -2.13 -12.53 -4.36
N TYR A 88 -3.05 -12.60 -3.40
CA TYR A 88 -2.93 -13.47 -2.23
C TYR A 88 -4.29 -14.04 -1.82
N ILE A 89 -4.27 -14.98 -0.90
CA ILE A 89 -5.41 -15.42 -0.08
C ILE A 89 -4.92 -15.71 1.34
N VAL A 90 -5.83 -15.61 2.30
CA VAL A 90 -5.59 -15.94 3.71
C VAL A 90 -6.62 -16.97 4.15
N HIS A 91 -6.18 -17.95 4.91
CA HIS A 91 -7.04 -18.95 5.53
C HIS A 91 -6.43 -19.40 6.85
N ASP A 92 -7.14 -19.21 7.96
CA ASP A 92 -6.68 -19.60 9.31
C ASP A 92 -5.27 -19.07 9.65
N GLY A 93 -5.02 -17.79 9.33
CA GLY A 93 -3.74 -17.13 9.53
C GLY A 93 -2.64 -17.51 8.54
N ALA A 94 -2.86 -18.50 7.67
CA ALA A 94 -1.90 -18.90 6.64
C ALA A 94 -2.08 -18.05 5.38
N VAL A 95 -0.98 -17.50 4.87
CA VAL A 95 -0.93 -16.68 3.66
C VAL A 95 -0.37 -17.49 2.50
N TYR A 96 -1.05 -17.40 1.35
CA TYR A 96 -0.56 -17.87 0.06
C TYR A 96 -0.58 -16.71 -0.92
N PHE A 97 0.47 -16.54 -1.74
CA PHE A 97 0.57 -15.42 -2.65
C PHE A 97 1.31 -15.74 -3.96
N SER A 98 1.08 -14.92 -4.97
CA SER A 98 1.80 -14.91 -6.25
C SER A 98 2.83 -13.79 -6.29
N ASN A 99 3.95 -14.03 -6.98
CA ASN A 99 5.07 -13.10 -7.13
C ASN A 99 5.32 -12.69 -8.59
#